data_AF-A0A7W0VGN8-F1
#
_entry.id   AF-A0A7W0VGN8-F1
#
_cell.length_a   1.000
_cell.length_b   1.000
_cell.length_c   1.000
_cell.angle_alpha   90.00
_cell.angle_beta   90.00
_cell.angle_gamma   90.00
#
_symmetry.space_group_name_H-M   'P 1'
#
loop_
_entity.id
_entity.type
_entity.pdbx_description
1 polymer ?
#
loop_
_entity_poly.entity_id
_entity_poly.type
_entity_poly.pdbx_seq_one_letter_code
_entity_poly.pdbx_strand_id
1 'polypeptide(L)'
;MTTGFSVLGYAGLSLPEYGSLSGLDGFDGDLCSSESIEAPTDETPTATMNPELPMKLPDWVHGAGFGALVVSPRLRAFLAQHVAEIEFFPLRITSEQGELISDEHQLADL
;
A
#
# COMPACT_ATOMS: atom_id res chain seq x y z
N MET A 1 -24.36 11.10 5.69
CA MET A 1 -24.40 9.95 4.76
C MET A 1 -22.96 9.55 4.59
N THR A 2 -22.53 8.51 5.28
CA THR A 2 -21.14 8.03 5.24
C THR A 2 -21.03 7.18 3.98
N THR A 3 -20.41 7.73 2.94
CA THR A 3 -20.11 6.96 1.73
C THR A 3 -18.93 6.07 2.07
N GLY A 4 -19.20 4.91 2.67
CA GLY A 4 -18.17 3.90 2.86
C GLY A 4 -17.69 3.45 1.49
N PHE A 5 -16.47 3.83 1.12
CA PHE A 5 -15.79 3.23 -0.01
C PHE A 5 -15.28 1.87 0.47
N SER A 6 -16.05 0.82 0.21
CA SER A 6 -15.42 -0.48 0.09
C SER A 6 -14.44 -0.36 -1.08
N VAL A 7 -13.14 -0.27 -0.78
CA VAL A 7 -12.15 -0.77 -1.72
C VAL A 7 -12.58 -2.21 -1.93
N LEU A 8 -13.27 -2.46 -3.04
CA LEU A 8 -13.64 -3.79 -3.46
C LEU A 8 -12.34 -4.59 -3.33
N GLY A 9 -12.33 -5.52 -2.36
CA GLY A 9 -11.28 -6.52 -2.22
C GLY A 9 -11.28 -7.35 -3.49
N TYR A 10 -10.74 -6.79 -4.56
CA TYR A 10 -10.48 -7.47 -5.79
C TYR A 10 -9.26 -8.32 -5.50
N ALA A 11 -9.56 -9.55 -5.12
CA ALA A 11 -8.59 -10.62 -4.96
C ALA A 11 -7.57 -10.55 -6.10
N GLY A 12 -6.34 -10.17 -5.73
CA GLY A 12 -5.10 -10.47 -6.43
C GLY A 12 -5.19 -10.72 -7.93
N LEU A 13 -5.53 -9.71 -8.72
CA LEU A 13 -4.97 -9.64 -10.06
C LEU A 13 -3.56 -9.07 -9.92
N SER A 14 -2.65 -9.85 -9.34
CA SER A 14 -1.24 -9.72 -9.70
C SER A 14 -1.20 -10.01 -11.19
N LEU A 15 -1.22 -8.96 -12.01
CA LEU A 15 -0.87 -9.16 -13.40
C LEU A 15 0.55 -9.76 -13.36
N PRO A 16 0.84 -10.82 -14.11
CA PRO A 16 2.11 -11.56 -14.02
C PRO A 16 3.36 -10.70 -14.33
N GLU A 17 3.18 -9.43 -14.69
CA GLU A 17 4.20 -8.42 -14.95
C GLU A 17 4.47 -7.45 -13.78
N TYR A 18 3.68 -7.49 -12.70
CA TYR A 18 3.78 -6.58 -11.55
C TYR A 18 4.02 -7.33 -10.24
N GLY A 19 4.76 -6.69 -9.35
CA GLY A 19 5.05 -7.19 -8.01
C GLY A 19 3.84 -7.12 -7.09
N SER A 20 3.85 -7.92 -6.03
CA SER A 20 2.95 -7.79 -4.88
C SER A 20 3.76 -7.58 -3.60
N LEU A 21 3.12 -7.06 -2.56
CA LEU A 21 3.74 -6.90 -1.25
C LEU A 21 3.43 -8.11 -0.37
N SER A 22 4.45 -8.65 0.30
CA SER A 22 4.38 -9.83 1.16
C SER A 22 4.43 -9.50 2.66
N GLY A 23 4.91 -8.31 3.03
CA GLY A 23 4.99 -7.88 4.42
C GLY A 23 4.94 -6.35 4.57
N LEU A 24 4.59 -5.91 5.78
CA LEU A 24 4.54 -4.51 6.16
C LEU A 24 4.95 -4.38 7.63
N ASP A 25 5.98 -3.58 7.88
CA ASP A 25 6.56 -3.29 9.19
C ASP A 25 6.44 -1.79 9.50
N GLY A 26 6.36 -1.43 10.79
CA GLY A 26 6.26 -0.04 11.26
C GLY A 26 4.82 0.47 11.45
N PHE A 27 3.85 -0.44 11.52
CA PHE A 27 2.47 -0.19 11.92
C PHE A 27 2.13 -1.07 13.13
N ASP A 28 1.45 -0.50 14.12
CA ASP A 28 0.81 -1.28 15.18
C ASP A 28 -0.59 -1.69 14.69
N GLY A 29 -0.96 -2.96 14.87
CA GLY A 29 -2.31 -3.45 14.57
C GLY A 29 -2.41 -4.41 13.37
N ASP A 30 -3.58 -5.06 13.26
CA ASP A 30 -3.91 -5.93 12.13
C ASP A 30 -4.55 -5.10 11.01
N LEU A 31 -3.74 -4.73 10.03
CA LEU A 31 -4.16 -4.01 8.84
C LEU A 31 -5.08 -4.88 7.92
N CYS A 32 -5.28 -6.16 8.23
CA CYS A 32 -6.33 -6.97 7.58
C CYS A 32 -7.75 -6.62 8.05
N SER A 33 -7.89 -5.86 9.14
CA SER A 33 -9.19 -5.40 9.60
C SER A 33 -9.67 -4.23 8.74
N SER A 34 -10.97 -4.20 8.42
CA SER A 34 -11.60 -3.16 7.59
C SER A 34 -11.75 -1.80 8.30
N GLU A 35 -10.95 -1.57 9.33
CA GLU A 35 -10.93 -0.33 10.11
C GLU A 35 -9.77 0.53 9.59
N SER A 36 -9.93 1.85 9.65
CA SER A 36 -8.93 2.81 9.18
C SER A 36 -7.53 2.46 9.67
N ILE A 37 -6.54 2.66 8.80
CA ILE A 37 -5.15 2.31 9.09
C ILE A 37 -4.64 3.23 10.20
N GLU A 38 -4.22 2.66 11.32
CA GLU A 38 -3.58 3.44 12.38
C GLU A 38 -2.32 4.11 11.84
N ALA A 39 -2.03 5.32 12.32
CA ALA A 39 -0.82 6.03 11.91
C ALA A 39 0.41 5.15 12.20
N PRO A 40 1.42 5.15 11.31
CA PRO A 40 2.61 4.33 11.49
C PRO A 40 3.33 4.71 12.79
N THR A 41 3.85 3.70 13.47
CA THR A 41 4.64 3.86 14.71
C THR A 41 6.07 4.25 14.44
N ASP A 42 6.58 3.93 13.24
CA ASP A 42 7.88 4.36 12.76
C ASP A 42 7.79 5.62 11.88
N GLU A 43 8.84 6.45 11.91
CA GLU A 43 8.96 7.62 11.03
C GLU A 43 8.94 7.23 9.54
N THR A 44 9.26 5.97 9.20
CA THR A 44 9.16 5.47 7.83
C THR A 44 8.88 3.97 7.82
N PRO A 45 7.60 3.55 7.79
CA PRO A 45 7.25 2.14 7.71
C PRO A 45 7.81 1.52 6.42
N THR A 46 8.03 0.20 6.47
CA THR A 46 8.65 -0.55 5.38
C THR A 46 7.74 -1.67 4.90
N ALA A 47 7.41 -1.69 3.61
CA ALA A 47 6.79 -2.83 2.95
C ALA A 47 7.84 -3.68 2.25
N THR A 48 7.70 -5.00 2.39
CA THR A 48 8.55 -5.97 1.69
C THR A 48 7.81 -6.49 0.47
N MET A 49 8.51 -6.55 -0.66
CA MET A 49 7.98 -7.07 -1.90
C MET A 49 8.18 -8.58 -2.01
N ASN A 50 7.20 -9.27 -2.59
CA ASN A 50 7.27 -10.70 -2.84
C ASN A 50 8.37 -11.02 -3.87
N PRO A 51 9.38 -11.84 -3.52
CA PRO A 51 10.51 -12.16 -4.39
C PRO A 51 10.14 -13.06 -5.58
N GLU A 52 8.99 -13.74 -5.51
CA GLU A 52 8.53 -14.66 -6.56
C GLU A 52 7.88 -13.93 -7.74
N LEU A 53 7.67 -12.62 -7.61
CA LEU A 53 7.02 -11.78 -8.61
C LEU A 53 7.97 -10.71 -9.17
N PRO A 54 7.68 -10.15 -10.36
CA PRO A 54 8.51 -9.12 -10.95
C PRO A 54 8.68 -7.89 -10.05
N MET A 55 9.88 -7.32 -10.02
CA MET A 55 10.20 -6.15 -9.19
C MET A 55 9.70 -4.81 -9.73
N LYS A 56 8.62 -4.83 -10.51
CA LYS A 56 8.03 -3.63 -11.12
C LYS A 56 6.80 -3.22 -10.34
N LEU A 57 6.81 -2.00 -9.83
CA LEU A 57 5.67 -1.43 -9.11
C LEU A 57 4.69 -0.76 -10.10
N PRO A 58 3.41 -1.16 -10.10
CA PRO A 58 2.34 -0.45 -10.81
C PRO A 58 1.95 0.85 -10.10
N ASP A 59 1.07 1.65 -10.71
CA ASP A 59 0.56 2.88 -10.06
C ASP A 59 -0.19 2.62 -8.74
N TRP A 60 -0.67 1.39 -8.53
CA TRP A 60 -1.23 0.91 -7.28
C TRP A 60 -0.92 -0.57 -7.06
N VAL A 61 -0.53 -0.94 -5.85
CA VAL A 61 -0.30 -2.33 -5.44
C VAL A 61 -1.08 -2.63 -4.17
N HIS A 62 -1.72 -3.79 -4.14
CA HIS A 62 -2.45 -4.26 -2.97
C HIS A 62 -1.54 -5.13 -2.11
N GLY A 63 -1.51 -4.87 -0.79
CA GLY A 63 -0.85 -5.74 0.17
C GLY A 63 -1.59 -7.06 0.31
N ALA A 64 -0.98 -8.18 -0.08
CA ALA A 64 -1.66 -9.48 -0.08
C ALA A 64 -1.97 -10.04 1.32
N GLY A 65 -1.68 -9.31 2.39
CA GLY A 65 -1.92 -9.75 3.77
C GLY A 65 -2.09 -8.62 4.77
N PHE A 66 -2.46 -7.42 4.34
CA PHE A 66 -2.62 -6.27 5.25
C PHE A 66 -3.62 -5.22 4.73
N GLY A 67 -4.55 -5.60 3.83
CA GLY A 67 -5.72 -4.77 3.46
C GLY A 67 -5.48 -3.37 2.88
N ALA A 68 -4.22 -2.92 2.78
CA ALA A 68 -3.88 -1.54 2.47
C ALA A 68 -3.59 -1.32 0.99
N LEU A 69 -3.97 -0.12 0.52
CA LEU A 69 -3.69 0.34 -0.83
C LEU A 69 -2.38 1.12 -0.84
N VAL A 70 -1.39 0.64 -1.60
CA VAL A 70 -0.16 1.39 -1.85
C VAL A 70 -0.24 2.03 -3.21
N VAL A 71 0.03 3.33 -3.31
CA VAL A 71 -0.15 4.15 -4.51
C VAL A 71 1.11 4.89 -4.91
N SER A 72 1.32 5.02 -6.21
CA SER A 72 2.37 5.86 -6.79
C SER A 72 2.09 7.36 -6.59
N PRO A 73 3.10 8.25 -6.72
CA PRO A 73 2.91 9.69 -6.65
C PRO A 73 1.85 10.25 -7.61
N ARG A 74 1.74 9.64 -8.80
CA ARG A 74 0.77 10.05 -9.83
C ARG A 74 -0.65 9.73 -9.40
N LEU A 75 -0.89 8.50 -8.92
CA LEU A 75 -2.21 8.12 -8.44
C LEU A 75 -2.58 8.84 -7.14
N ARG A 76 -1.62 9.06 -6.24
CA ARG A 76 -1.80 9.92 -5.07
C ARG A 76 -2.33 11.29 -5.45
N ALA A 77 -1.70 11.97 -6.40
CA ALA A 77 -2.12 13.30 -6.84
C ALA A 77 -3.55 13.29 -7.40
N PHE A 78 -3.94 12.22 -8.09
CA PHE A 78 -5.32 12.04 -8.54
C PHE A 78 -6.28 11.83 -7.37
N LEU A 79 -5.99 10.90 -6.45
CA LEU A 79 -6.85 10.59 -5.30
C LEU A 79 -7.03 11.78 -4.37
N ALA A 80 -5.95 12.52 -4.07
CA ALA A 80 -6.00 13.71 -3.22
C ALA A 80 -6.92 14.83 -3.77
N GLN A 81 -7.23 14.82 -5.07
CA GLN A 81 -8.14 15.78 -5.70
C GLN A 81 -9.59 15.30 -5.74
N HIS A 82 -9.83 13.98 -5.68
CA HIS A 82 -11.13 13.38 -5.99
C HIS A 82 -11.76 12.61 -4.82
N VAL A 83 -10.96 12.27 -3.81
CA VAL A 83 -11.41 11.56 -2.61
C VAL A 83 -11.25 12.50 -1.42
N ALA A 84 -12.37 12.80 -0.76
CA ALA A 84 -12.34 13.55 0.49
C ALA A 84 -11.89 12.64 1.63
N GLU A 85 -11.15 13.19 2.60
CA GLU A 85 -10.75 12.50 3.84
C GLU A 85 -9.77 11.31 3.64
N ILE A 86 -9.12 11.20 2.47
CA ILE A 86 -8.03 10.24 2.26
C ILE A 86 -6.74 10.71 2.94
N GLU A 87 -6.10 9.81 3.69
CA GLU A 87 -4.79 10.05 4.29
C GLU A 87 -3.69 9.27 3.55
N PHE A 88 -2.48 9.83 3.53
CA PHE A 88 -1.34 9.21 2.86
C PHE A 88 -0.13 9.14 3.80
N PHE A 89 0.38 7.94 3.97
CA PHE A 89 1.54 7.67 4.82
C PHE A 89 2.77 7.37 3.95
N PRO A 90 3.94 7.95 4.25
CA PRO A 90 5.18 7.61 3.57
C PRO A 90 5.49 6.12 3.75
N LEU A 91 5.99 5.46 2.70
CA LEU A 91 6.29 4.04 2.73
C LEU A 91 7.58 3.74 1.98
N ARG A 92 8.48 2.99 2.61
CA ARG A 92 9.64 2.41 1.92
C ARG A 92 9.29 1.01 1.44
N ILE A 93 9.50 0.73 0.18
CA ILE A 93 9.33 -0.60 -0.41
C ILE A 93 10.69 -1.20 -0.65
N THR A 94 10.95 -2.36 -0.05
CA THR A 94 12.22 -3.07 -0.16
C THR A 94 12.04 -4.49 -0.68
N SER A 95 13.10 -5.05 -1.27
CA SER A 95 13.16 -6.49 -1.52
C SER A 95 13.32 -7.25 -0.20
N GLU A 96 13.17 -8.57 -0.21
CA GLU A 96 13.47 -9.42 0.96
C GLU A 96 14.93 -9.29 1.44
N GLN A 97 15.84 -8.91 0.54
CA GLN A 97 17.24 -8.68 0.88
C GLN A 97 17.48 -7.27 1.46
N GLY A 98 16.42 -6.46 1.60
CA GLY A 98 16.49 -5.09 2.11
C GLY A 98 16.92 -4.04 1.08
N GLU A 99 16.96 -4.39 -0.22
CA GLU A 99 17.28 -3.41 -1.27
C GLU A 99 16.11 -2.47 -1.49
N LEU A 100 16.36 -1.17 -1.55
CA LEU A 100 15.32 -0.18 -1.82
C LEU A 100 14.81 -0.31 -3.25
N ILE A 101 13.52 -0.57 -3.39
CA ILE A 101 12.81 -0.60 -4.69
C ILE A 101 12.14 0.74 -4.93
N SER A 102 11.51 1.32 -3.90
CA SER A 102 10.85 2.61 -3.98
C SER A 102 10.69 3.24 -2.60
N ASP A 103 10.84 4.55 -2.52
CA ASP A 103 10.47 5.39 -1.38
C ASP A 103 9.44 6.48 -1.76
N GLU A 104 8.99 6.50 -3.01
CA GLU A 104 8.01 7.46 -3.51
C GLU A 104 6.56 6.99 -3.38
N HIS A 105 6.35 5.68 -3.30
CA HIS A 105 5.04 5.09 -3.08
C HIS A 105 4.56 5.37 -1.66
N GLN A 106 3.26 5.52 -1.51
CA GLN A 106 2.64 5.82 -0.22
C GLN A 106 1.50 4.86 0.05
N LEU A 107 1.29 4.57 1.32
CA LEU A 107 0.12 3.85 1.77
C LEU A 107 -1.04 4.85 1.87
N ALA A 108 -2.17 4.49 1.29
CA ALA A 108 -3.39 5.30 1.26
C ALA A 108 -4.43 4.67 2.19
N ASP A 109 -4.93 5.48 3.12
CA ASP A 109 -6.04 5.12 4.01
C ASP A 109 -7.31 5.85 3.55
N LEU A 110 -8.38 5.09 3.33
CA LEU A 110 -9.58 5.47 2.58
C LEU A 110 -10.85 5.41 3.43
#